data_AF-A0A5S6QDC1-F1
#
_entry.id   AF-A0A5S6QDC1-F1
#
_cell.length_a   1.000
_cell.length_b   1.000
_cell.length_c   1.000
_cell.angle_alpha   90.00
_cell.angle_beta   90.00
_cell.angle_gamma   90.00
#
_symmetry.space_group_name_H-M   'P 1'
#
loop_
_entity.id
_entity.type
_entity.pdbx_description
1 polymer ?
#
loop_
_entity_poly.entity_id
_entity_poly.type
_entity_poly.pdbx_seq_one_letter_code
_entity_poly.pdbx_strand_id
1 'polypeptide(L)'
;MFDLSTAEFIVELNNFIWEHGNRIPIESLPSIAEKLNEKVKNKNELIKFLEGNGKLLSVTNGIVSAKARIDGFERACELLGRL
;
A
#
# COMPACT_ATOMS: atom_id res chain seq x y z
N MET A 1 3.72 -0.21 16.33
CA MET A 1 2.84 0.95 16.46
C MET A 1 2.70 1.57 15.07
N PHE A 2 1.53 1.50 14.44
CA PHE A 2 1.29 2.11 13.13
C PHE A 2 1.28 3.64 13.32
N ASP A 3 2.30 4.34 12.84
CA ASP A 3 2.37 5.81 12.92
C ASP A 3 1.65 6.47 11.72
N LEU A 4 1.47 7.79 11.77
CA LEU A 4 0.80 8.56 10.71
C LEU A 4 1.46 8.35 9.34
N SER A 5 2.79 8.26 9.32
CA SER A 5 3.56 8.05 8.09
C SER A 5 3.33 6.65 7.49
N THR A 6 3.01 5.63 8.29
CA THR A 6 2.60 4.33 7.77
C THR A 6 1.23 4.40 7.08
N ALA A 7 0.31 5.20 7.61
CA ALA A 7 -1.00 5.42 7.01
C ALA A 7 -0.88 6.16 5.68
N GLU A 8 -0.11 7.26 5.64
CA GLU A 8 0.18 8.02 4.42
C GLU A 8 0.81 7.14 3.34
N PHE A 9 1.81 6.34 3.71
CA PHE A 9 2.45 5.40 2.78
C PHE A 9 1.47 4.43 2.12
N ILE A 10 0.55 3.83 2.89
CA ILE A 10 -0.44 2.89 2.35
C ILE A 10 -1.36 3.59 1.36
N VAL A 11 -1.72 4.84 1.63
CA VAL A 11 -2.61 5.63 0.78
C VAL A 11 -1.93 5.97 -0.54
N GLU A 12 -0.71 6.50 -0.48
CA GLU A 12 0.09 6.81 -1.66
C GLU A 12 0.33 5.57 -2.51
N LEU A 13 0.69 4.45 -1.87
CA LEU A 13 0.90 3.18 -2.57
C LEU A 13 -0.38 2.67 -3.24
N ASN A 14 -1.52 2.73 -2.55
CA ASN A 14 -2.80 2.33 -3.12
C ASN A 14 -3.16 3.18 -4.34
N ASN A 15 -3.11 4.50 -4.21
CA ASN A 15 -3.46 5.41 -5.29
C ASN A 15 -2.50 5.27 -6.49
N PHE A 16 -1.21 5.06 -6.24
CA PHE A 16 -0.25 4.74 -7.29
C PHE A 16 -0.62 3.45 -8.04
N ILE A 17 -0.90 2.36 -7.31
CA ILE A 17 -1.34 1.10 -7.93
C ILE A 17 -2.61 1.32 -8.74
N TRP A 18 -3.54 2.13 -8.22
CA TRP A 18 -4.80 2.44 -8.89
C TRP A 18 -4.59 3.20 -10.21
N GLU A 19 -3.83 4.28 -10.18
CA GLU A 19 -3.53 5.11 -11.36
C GLU A 19 -2.76 4.34 -12.45
N HIS A 20 -1.95 3.35 -12.05
CA HIS A 20 -1.18 2.49 -12.97
C HIS A 20 -1.92 1.23 -13.43
N GLY A 21 -3.26 1.23 -13.41
CA GLY A 21 -4.08 0.14 -13.96
C GLY A 21 -4.50 -0.90 -12.92
N ASN A 22 -4.55 -0.51 -11.64
CA ASN A 22 -5.00 -1.28 -10.48
C ASN A 22 -4.18 -2.53 -10.14
N ARG A 23 -3.17 -2.89 -10.92
CA ARG A 23 -2.41 -4.14 -10.77
C ARG A 23 -0.96 -3.91 -11.13
N ILE A 24 -0.06 -4.20 -10.21
CA ILE A 24 1.38 -4.14 -10.47
C ILE A 24 2.10 -5.35 -9.88
N PRO A 25 3.16 -5.85 -10.55
CA PRO A 25 4.02 -6.88 -9.96
C PRO A 25 4.65 -6.38 -8.67
N ILE A 26 4.70 -7.26 -7.67
CA ILE A 26 5.32 -6.96 -6.37
C ILE A 26 6.82 -6.65 -6.51
N GLU A 27 7.45 -7.05 -7.60
CA GLU A 27 8.87 -6.81 -7.89
C GLU A 27 9.14 -5.38 -8.34
N SER A 28 8.12 -4.71 -8.89
CA SER A 28 8.20 -3.28 -9.23
C SER A 28 8.03 -2.41 -7.99
N LEU A 29 7.43 -2.94 -6.92
CA LEU A 29 7.11 -2.18 -5.72
C LEU A 29 8.34 -1.74 -4.91
N PRO A 30 9.41 -2.53 -4.70
CA PRO A 30 10.62 -2.05 -4.02
C PRO A 30 11.17 -0.76 -4.62
N SER A 31 11.24 -0.65 -5.95
CA SER A 31 11.71 0.57 -6.63
C SER A 31 10.72 1.74 -6.51
N ILE A 32 9.43 1.46 -6.30
CA ILE A 32 8.39 2.47 -6.03
C ILE A 32 8.44 2.88 -4.55
N ALA A 33 8.70 1.93 -3.65
CA ALA A 33 8.83 2.14 -2.21
C ALA A 33 10.10 2.92 -1.86
N GLU A 34 11.20 2.71 -2.59
CA GLU A 34 12.41 3.57 -2.50
C GLU A 34 12.10 5.04 -2.79
N LYS A 35 11.15 5.32 -3.70
CA LYS A 35 10.67 6.68 -3.98
C LYS A 35 9.65 7.20 -2.94
N LEU A 36 9.03 6.32 -2.15
CA LEU A 36 7.92 6.61 -1.24
C LEU A 36 8.24 6.33 0.23
N ASN A 37 9.50 6.54 0.63
CA ASN A 37 10.03 6.57 2.01
C ASN A 37 10.71 5.27 2.52
N GLU A 38 11.81 5.43 3.27
CA GLU A 38 12.79 4.41 3.73
C GLU A 38 12.25 3.33 4.71
N LYS A 39 10.93 3.13 4.81
CA LYS A 39 10.33 2.27 5.84
C LYS A 39 10.31 0.78 5.52
N VAL A 40 10.49 0.41 4.25
CA VAL A 40 10.45 -0.98 3.81
C VAL A 40 11.86 -1.44 3.44
N LYS A 41 12.55 -2.07 4.39
CA LYS A 41 13.97 -2.41 4.24
C LYS A 41 14.22 -3.60 3.32
N ASN A 42 13.21 -4.43 3.04
CA ASN A 42 13.32 -5.57 2.13
C ASN A 42 11.96 -6.05 1.57
N LYS A 43 12.01 -6.85 0.49
CA LYS A 43 10.83 -7.42 -0.21
C LYS A 43 9.91 -8.24 0.72
N ASN A 44 10.45 -8.94 1.72
CA ASN A 44 9.65 -9.78 2.61
C ASN A 44 8.86 -8.97 3.65
N GLU A 45 9.44 -7.89 4.17
CA GLU A 45 8.74 -6.92 5.01
C GLU A 45 7.64 -6.22 4.23
N LEU A 46 7.88 -5.88 2.96
CA LEU A 46 6.85 -5.33 2.07
C LEU A 46 5.67 -6.29 1.92
N ILE A 47 5.94 -7.56 1.63
CA ILE A 47 4.89 -8.58 1.47
C ILE A 47 4.05 -8.68 2.75
N LYS A 48 4.69 -8.87 3.91
CA LYS A 48 4.00 -8.96 5.19
C LYS A 48 3.19 -7.72 5.51
N PHE A 49 3.74 -6.55 5.17
CA PHE A 49 3.07 -5.27 5.35
C PHE A 49 1.81 -5.17 4.49
N LEU A 50 1.90 -5.54 3.21
CA LEU A 50 0.77 -5.53 2.27
C LEU A 50 -0.31 -6.53 2.69
N GLU A 51 0.07 -7.74 3.08
CA GLU A 51 -0.83 -8.76 3.61
C GLU A 51 -1.55 -8.28 4.88
N GLY A 52 -0.84 -7.58 5.77
CA GLY A 52 -1.42 -6.95 6.96
C GLY A 52 -2.44 -5.85 6.65
N ASN A 53 -2.41 -5.28 5.44
CA ASN A 53 -3.33 -4.23 4.97
C ASN A 53 -4.32 -4.75 3.91
N GLY A 54 -4.74 -6.01 4.06
CA GLY A 54 -5.64 -6.71 3.14
C GLY A 54 -7.01 -6.04 2.89
N LYS A 55 -7.38 -5.00 3.65
CA LYS A 55 -8.58 -4.18 3.39
C LYS A 55 -8.42 -3.27 2.18
N LEU A 56 -7.20 -2.77 1.95
CA LEU A 56 -6.87 -1.79 0.92
C LEU A 56 -6.21 -2.43 -0.29
N LEU A 57 -5.39 -3.43 -0.03
CA LEU A 57 -4.55 -4.07 -1.04
C LEU A 57 -4.84 -5.58 -1.04
N SER A 58 -4.59 -6.23 -2.16
CA SER A 58 -4.55 -7.70 -2.25
C SER A 58 -3.28 -8.13 -2.95
N VAL A 59 -2.65 -9.18 -2.45
CA VAL A 59 -1.52 -9.82 -3.10
C VAL A 59 -1.95 -11.20 -3.57
N THR A 60 -1.90 -11.45 -4.87
CA THR A 60 -2.26 -12.73 -5.48
C THR A 60 -1.23 -13.09 -6.54
N ASN A 61 -0.59 -14.26 -6.45
CA ASN A 61 0.42 -14.73 -7.39
C ASN A 61 1.53 -13.69 -7.68
N GLY A 62 1.96 -12.94 -6.66
CA GLY A 62 2.98 -11.88 -6.81
C GLY A 62 2.48 -10.60 -7.50
N ILE A 63 1.19 -10.48 -7.80
CA ILE A 63 0.55 -9.25 -8.26
C ILE A 63 -0.09 -8.56 -7.06
N VAL A 64 0.22 -7.28 -6.88
CA VAL A 64 -0.45 -6.41 -5.91
C VAL A 64 -1.53 -5.64 -6.63
N SER A 65 -2.73 -5.64 -6.06
CA SER A 65 -3.88 -4.90 -6.60
C SER A 65 -4.47 -3.98 -5.56
N ALA A 66 -4.83 -2.77 -5.99
CA ALA A 66 -5.60 -1.84 -5.18
C ALA A 66 -7.08 -2.22 -5.25
N LYS A 67 -7.74 -2.31 -4.10
CA LYS A 67 -9.16 -2.69 -4.03
C LYS A 67 -10.11 -1.52 -4.25
N ALA A 68 -9.68 -0.31 -3.92
CA ALA A 68 -10.43 0.91 -4.10
C ALA A 68 -9.47 2.09 -4.11
N ARG A 69 -9.77 3.09 -4.95
CA ARG A 69 -9.16 4.42 -4.88
C ARG A 69 -9.44 5.05 -3.52
N ILE A 70 -8.43 5.71 -2.95
CA ILE A 70 -8.58 6.45 -1.70
C ILE A 70 -8.58 7.94 -2.01
N ASP A 71 -9.77 8.51 -2.04
CA ASP A 71 -9.96 9.96 -2.20
C ASP A 71 -10.07 10.65 -0.84
N GLY A 72 -8.97 11.27 -0.42
CA GLY A 72 -8.92 12.10 0.78
C GLY A 72 -8.53 11.36 2.07
N PHE A 73 -8.09 12.15 3.06
CA PHE A 73 -7.58 11.70 4.35
C PHE A 73 -8.62 10.94 5.18
N GLU A 74 -9.88 11.37 5.13
CA GLU A 74 -10.98 10.75 5.88
C GLU A 74 -11.23 9.30 5.43
N ARG A 75 -11.21 9.07 4.12
CA ARG A 75 -11.36 7.73 3.54
C ARG A 75 -10.19 6.81 3.89
N ALA A 76 -8.98 7.35 3.99
CA ALA A 76 -7.82 6.62 4.48
C ALA A 76 -7.98 6.18 5.94
N CYS A 77 -8.45 7.09 6.81
CA CYS A 77 -8.69 6.82 8.23
C CYS A 77 -9.78 5.75 8.44
N GLU A 78 -10.87 5.81 7.68
CA GLU A 78 -11.94 4.79 7.69
C GLU A 78 -11.40 3.41 7.31
N LEU A 79 -10.65 3.31 6.21
CA LEU A 79 -10.20 2.04 5.66
C LEU A 79 -9.11 1.36 6.52
N LEU A 80 -8.34 2.16 7.28
CA LEU A 80 -7.40 1.68 8.28
C LEU A 80 -8.07 1.29 9.61
N GLY A 81 -9.38 1.47 9.75
CA GLY A 81 -10.14 1.10 10.95
C GLY A 81 -9.75 1.93 12.18
N ARG A 82 -9.48 3.21 11.98
CA ARG A 82 -9.02 4.15 13.02
C ARG A 82 -10.07 5.20 13.43
N LEU A 83 -11.33 5.00 13.06
CA LEU A 83 -12.47 5.69 13.67
C LEU A 83 -13.05 4.84 14.78
#